data_AF-A0AAF0H8F7-F1
#
_entry.id   AF-A0AAF0H8F7-F1
#
_cell.length_a   1.000
_cell.length_b   1.000
_cell.length_c   1.000
_cell.angle_alpha   90.00
_cell.angle_beta   90.00
_cell.angle_gamma   90.00
#
_symmetry.space_group_name_H-M   'P 1'
#
loop_
_entity.id
_entity.type
_entity.pdbx_description
1 polymer ?
#
loop_
_entity_poly.entity_id
_entity_poly.type
_entity_poly.pdbx_seq_one_letter_code
_entity_poly.pdbx_strand_id
1 'polypeptide(L)'
;MSLAVGKNAGAIGVRCKAGKTEIMYVIMNTGMKEDDVEKANDLGMMKLKLRIDKSEVKEFGIISSVDDGKYIVLAEVDKAVAEEVRDAKRTVAVAVSLAGKNFWENSFQAKGSTEVVGKVLSLCNDTAPAE
;
A
#
# COMPACT_ATOMS: atom_id res chain seq x y z
N MET A 1 -3.19 -7.08 -9.34
CA MET A 1 -2.16 -6.50 -8.45
C MET A 1 -1.09 -5.89 -9.33
N SER A 2 -0.91 -4.56 -9.27
CA SER A 2 0.23 -3.88 -9.90
C SER A 2 1.41 -3.90 -8.93
N LEU A 3 2.65 -4.08 -9.40
CA LEU A 3 3.82 -4.05 -8.54
C LEU A 3 4.92 -3.20 -9.17
N ALA A 4 5.41 -2.22 -8.43
CA ALA A 4 6.69 -1.57 -8.71
C ALA A 4 7.70 -2.04 -7.66
N VAL A 5 8.99 -2.20 -8.01
CA VAL A 5 10.06 -2.67 -7.08
C VAL A 5 10.89 -1.49 -6.56
N GLY A 6 11.21 -1.49 -5.27
CA GLY A 6 11.88 -0.39 -4.57
C GLY A 6 13.38 -0.60 -4.31
N LYS A 7 14.06 0.41 -3.74
CA LYS A 7 15.48 0.36 -3.30
C LYS A 7 15.71 -0.66 -2.18
N ASN A 8 14.75 -0.82 -1.28
CA ASN A 8 14.66 -1.99 -0.41
C ASN A 8 13.80 -3.03 -1.12
N ALA A 9 14.20 -4.30 -1.11
CA ALA A 9 13.45 -5.39 -1.74
C ALA A 9 11.99 -5.36 -1.25
N GLY A 10 11.07 -5.07 -2.15
CA GLY A 10 9.68 -4.78 -1.80
C GLY A 10 8.90 -4.24 -2.99
N ALA A 11 7.58 -4.26 -2.88
CA ALA A 11 6.68 -3.85 -3.95
C ALA A 11 5.45 -3.11 -3.47
N ILE A 12 4.97 -2.13 -4.24
CA ILE A 12 3.71 -1.43 -3.98
C ILE A 12 2.67 -1.73 -5.06
N GLY A 13 1.42 -1.88 -4.64
CA GLY A 13 0.28 -2.08 -5.53
C GLY A 13 -1.03 -1.54 -5.01
N VAL A 14 -1.97 -1.38 -5.93
CA VAL A 14 -3.39 -1.18 -5.63
C VAL A 14 -4.10 -2.51 -5.84
N ARG A 15 -5.01 -2.87 -4.94
CA ARG A 15 -5.93 -4.00 -5.10
C ARG A 15 -7.35 -3.61 -4.70
N CYS A 16 -8.30 -4.41 -5.16
CA CYS A 16 -9.69 -4.33 -4.71
C CYS A 16 -10.02 -5.59 -3.92
N LYS A 17 -10.67 -5.42 -2.77
CA LYS A 17 -11.15 -6.53 -1.94
C LYS A 17 -12.50 -6.14 -1.33
N ALA A 18 -13.53 -6.96 -1.55
CA ALA A 18 -14.88 -6.73 -1.04
C ALA A 18 -15.44 -5.32 -1.36
N GLY A 19 -15.25 -4.85 -2.59
CA GLY A 19 -15.68 -3.53 -3.04
C GLY A 19 -14.85 -2.35 -2.49
N LYS A 20 -13.81 -2.63 -1.70
CA LYS A 20 -12.93 -1.61 -1.13
C LYS A 20 -11.60 -1.57 -1.86
N THR A 21 -11.06 -0.36 -2.00
CA THR A 21 -9.73 -0.16 -2.57
C THR A 21 -8.69 -0.18 -1.47
N GLU A 22 -7.63 -0.95 -1.69
CA GLU A 22 -6.53 -1.09 -0.73
C GLU A 22 -5.19 -0.82 -1.41
N ILE A 23 -4.31 -0.09 -0.72
CA ILE A 23 -2.89 -0.04 -1.03
C ILE A 23 -2.22 -1.21 -0.33
N MET A 24 -1.46 -1.98 -1.09
CA MET A 24 -0.61 -3.04 -0.57
C MET A 24 0.85 -2.68 -0.73
N TYR A 25 1.59 -2.72 0.36
CA TYR A 25 3.04 -2.55 0.38
C TYR A 25 3.70 -3.81 0.94
N VAL A 26 4.46 -4.49 0.09
CA VAL A 26 5.23 -5.70 0.43
C VAL A 26 6.66 -5.29 0.70
N ILE A 27 7.22 -5.73 1.81
CA ILE A 27 8.58 -5.49 2.24
C ILE A 27 9.24 -6.85 2.47
N MET A 28 10.38 -7.10 1.83
CA MET A 28 11.11 -8.36 1.96
C MET A 28 12.18 -8.25 3.04
N ASN A 29 12.55 -9.39 3.62
CA ASN A 29 13.70 -9.52 4.52
C ASN A 29 13.64 -8.58 5.75
N THR A 30 12.46 -8.37 6.31
CA THR A 30 12.28 -7.48 7.48
C THR A 30 12.75 -8.12 8.79
N GLY A 31 12.84 -9.44 8.84
CA GLY A 31 13.06 -10.17 10.09
C GLY A 31 11.87 -10.14 11.05
N MET A 32 10.72 -9.58 10.63
CA MET A 32 9.50 -9.55 11.43
C MET A 32 8.95 -10.97 11.60
N LYS A 33 8.50 -11.29 12.80
CA LYS A 33 7.80 -12.54 13.11
C LYS A 33 6.29 -12.29 13.14
N GLU A 34 5.52 -13.36 12.98
CA GLU A 34 4.06 -13.33 13.03
C GLU A 34 3.56 -12.71 14.34
N ASP A 35 4.05 -13.17 15.49
CA ASP A 35 3.72 -12.63 16.82
C ASP A 35 3.94 -11.11 16.96
N ASP A 36 4.98 -10.57 16.33
CA ASP A 36 5.29 -9.14 16.39
C ASP A 36 4.28 -8.34 15.56
N VAL A 37 3.84 -8.91 14.44
CA VAL A 37 2.87 -8.31 13.53
C VAL A 37 1.45 -8.38 14.09
N GLU A 38 1.06 -9.50 14.71
CA GLU A 38 -0.22 -9.63 15.40
C GLU A 38 -0.36 -8.58 16.50
N LYS A 39 0.64 -8.46 17.37
CA LYS A 39 0.65 -7.41 18.42
C LYS A 39 0.58 -6.01 17.84
N ALA A 40 1.27 -5.76 16.74
CA ALA A 40 1.24 -4.44 16.11
C ALA A 40 -0.15 -4.10 15.53
N ASN A 41 -0.84 -5.10 14.98
CA ASN A 41 -2.21 -4.95 14.50
C ASN A 41 -3.20 -4.69 15.66
N ASP A 42 -3.09 -5.44 16.75
CA ASP A 42 -3.94 -5.29 17.94
C ASP A 42 -3.84 -3.89 18.56
N LEU A 43 -2.64 -3.32 18.55
CA LEU A 43 -2.39 -1.99 19.09
C LEU A 43 -2.81 -0.88 18.12
N GLY A 44 -3.00 -1.17 16.83
CA GLY A 44 -3.43 -0.20 15.82
C GLY A 44 -2.51 1.02 15.66
N MET A 45 -1.26 0.93 16.13
CA MET A 45 -0.34 2.08 16.22
C MET A 45 0.44 2.33 14.93
N MET A 46 0.45 1.36 14.03
CA MET A 46 1.20 1.46 12.78
C MET A 46 0.37 2.16 11.71
N LYS A 47 1.06 2.96 10.89
CA LYS A 47 0.45 3.68 9.77
C LYS A 47 1.23 3.49 8.48
N LEU A 48 0.53 3.51 7.35
CA LEU A 48 1.15 3.67 6.03
C LEU A 48 1.17 5.17 5.72
N LYS A 49 2.37 5.70 5.49
CA LYS A 49 2.55 7.02 4.88
C LYS A 49 2.69 6.87 3.39
N LEU A 50 1.92 7.65 2.64
CA LEU A 50 1.92 7.66 1.18
C LEU A 50 2.15 9.08 0.69
N ARG A 51 3.08 9.27 -0.25
CA ARG A 51 3.24 10.53 -0.99
C ARG A 51 3.24 10.25 -2.48
N ILE A 52 2.39 10.96 -3.21
CA ILE A 52 2.25 10.80 -4.66
C ILE A 52 2.88 12.02 -5.32
N ASP A 53 3.92 11.80 -6.12
CA ASP A 53 4.79 12.83 -6.66
C ASP A 53 5.32 13.79 -5.58
N LYS A 54 4.85 15.03 -5.59
CA LYS A 54 5.17 16.09 -4.63
C LYS A 54 3.92 16.55 -3.85
N SER A 55 2.89 15.70 -3.77
CA SER A 55 1.70 15.95 -2.96
C SER A 55 2.03 15.99 -1.47
N GLU A 56 1.02 16.33 -0.67
CA GLU A 56 1.02 16.08 0.76
C GLU A 56 1.22 14.60 1.08
N VAL A 57 1.80 14.32 2.24
CA VAL A 57 1.93 12.97 2.80
C VAL A 57 0.61 12.60 3.47
N LYS A 58 -0.03 11.53 2.97
CA LYS A 58 -1.24 10.97 3.54
C LYS A 58 -0.89 9.84 4.50
N GLU A 59 -1.64 9.71 5.59
CA GLU A 59 -1.47 8.63 6.57
C GLU A 59 -2.70 7.75 6.64
N PHE A 60 -2.50 6.43 6.62
CA PHE A 60 -3.57 5.45 6.71
C PHE A 60 -3.29 4.47 7.85
N GLY A 61 -4.33 4.06 8.57
CA GLY A 61 -4.23 2.89 9.43
C GLY A 61 -3.95 1.64 8.59
N ILE A 62 -3.24 0.68 9.16
CA ILE A 62 -2.86 -0.53 8.43
C ILE A 62 -3.28 -1.79 9.16
N ILE A 63 -3.49 -2.84 8.38
CA ILE A 63 -3.42 -4.22 8.83
C ILE A 63 -2.20 -4.83 8.14
N SER A 64 -1.45 -5.63 8.88
CA SER A 64 -0.22 -6.21 8.36
C SER A 64 -0.14 -7.71 8.62
N SER A 65 0.62 -8.43 7.80
CA SER A 65 0.84 -9.88 7.94
C SER A 65 2.26 -10.24 7.53
N VAL A 66 2.74 -11.39 7.98
CA VAL A 66 4.00 -11.99 7.49
C VAL A 66 3.67 -13.28 6.77
N ASP A 67 4.22 -13.46 5.57
CA ASP A 67 4.12 -14.71 4.81
C ASP A 67 5.43 -14.94 4.06
N ASP A 68 6.04 -16.12 4.23
CA ASP A 68 7.25 -16.52 3.50
C ASP A 68 8.37 -15.43 3.52
N GLY A 69 8.64 -14.87 4.70
CA GLY A 69 9.65 -13.81 4.89
C GLY A 69 9.30 -12.44 4.29
N LYS A 70 8.05 -12.26 3.84
CA LYS A 70 7.51 -11.01 3.30
C LYS A 70 6.58 -10.39 4.34
N TYR A 71 6.87 -9.16 4.71
CA TYR A 71 5.97 -8.34 5.50
C TYR A 71 5.03 -7.60 4.55
N ILE A 72 3.73 -7.87 4.67
CA ILE A 72 2.68 -7.34 3.82
C ILE A 72 1.90 -6.32 4.63
N VAL A 73 1.81 -5.10 4.13
CA VAL A 73 1.06 -4.00 4.73
C VAL A 73 -0.12 -3.66 3.84
N LEU A 74 -1.31 -3.56 4.44
CA LEU A 74 -2.56 -3.25 3.77
C LEU A 74 -3.18 -2.01 4.39
N ALA A 75 -3.48 -1.03 3.55
CA ALA A 75 -4.20 0.18 3.94
C ALA A 75 -5.46 0.31 3.08
N GLU A 76 -6.63 0.34 3.71
CA GLU A 76 -7.86 0.74 3.04
C GLU A 76 -7.77 2.23 2.68
N VAL A 77 -8.10 2.56 1.43
CA VAL A 77 -8.03 3.93 0.92
C VAL A 77 -9.27 4.26 0.10
N ASP A 78 -9.61 5.55 0.06
CA ASP A 78 -10.62 6.04 -0.86
C ASP A 78 -10.19 5.83 -2.31
N LYS A 79 -11.19 5.64 -3.18
CA LYS A 79 -10.98 5.53 -4.63
C LYS A 79 -10.15 6.69 -5.19
N ALA A 80 -10.37 7.91 -4.70
CA ALA A 80 -9.63 9.10 -5.09
C ALA A 80 -8.11 8.95 -4.87
N VAL A 81 -7.68 8.33 -3.77
CA VAL A 81 -6.25 8.10 -3.49
C VAL A 81 -5.66 7.11 -4.50
N ALA A 82 -6.40 6.06 -4.86
CA ALA A 82 -5.96 5.12 -5.87
C ALA A 82 -5.95 5.71 -7.28
N GLU A 83 -6.87 6.63 -7.59
CA GLU A 83 -6.84 7.42 -8.83
C GLU A 83 -5.62 8.36 -8.88
N GLU A 84 -5.22 8.95 -7.75
CA GLU A 84 -3.97 9.70 -7.69
C GLU A 84 -2.75 8.79 -7.95
N VAL A 85 -2.73 7.56 -7.44
CA VAL A 85 -1.67 6.58 -7.75
C VAL A 85 -1.67 6.17 -9.23
N ARG A 86 -2.86 6.03 -9.83
CA ARG A 86 -3.04 5.78 -11.27
C ARG A 86 -2.47 6.92 -12.10
N ASP A 87 -2.71 8.16 -11.68
CA ASP A 87 -2.40 9.35 -12.47
C ASP A 87 -1.03 9.95 -12.17
N ALA A 88 -0.34 9.42 -11.16
CA ALA A 88 1.01 9.80 -10.74
C ALA A 88 1.98 9.88 -11.92
N LYS A 89 2.77 10.95 -11.99
CA LYS A 89 3.64 11.23 -13.15
C LYS A 89 5.08 10.82 -12.93
N ARG A 90 5.53 10.79 -11.68
CA ARG A 90 6.93 10.58 -11.32
C ARG A 90 7.07 9.41 -10.37
N THR A 91 6.55 9.56 -9.15
CA THR A 91 6.90 8.65 -8.06
C THR A 91 5.76 8.45 -7.09
N VAL A 92 5.66 7.24 -6.55
CA VAL A 92 4.87 6.94 -5.36
C VAL A 92 5.84 6.56 -4.26
N ALA A 93 5.90 7.36 -3.20
CA ALA A 93 6.73 7.10 -2.03
C ALA A 93 5.87 6.55 -0.90
N VAL A 94 6.38 5.52 -0.22
CA VAL A 94 5.72 4.91 0.92
C VAL A 94 6.70 4.68 2.07
N ALA A 95 6.15 4.75 3.27
CA ALA A 95 6.83 4.37 4.48
C ALA A 95 5.83 3.76 5.45
N VAL A 96 6.30 2.88 6.31
CA VAL A 96 5.52 2.45 7.48
C VAL A 96 5.96 3.31 8.65
N SER A 97 5.01 3.85 9.42
CA SER A 97 5.30 4.72 10.55
C SER A 97 4.79 4.13 11.85
N LEU A 98 5.60 4.27 12.89
CA LEU A 98 5.26 3.92 14.27
C LEU A 98 5.78 5.03 15.19
N ALA A 99 4.89 5.60 16.01
CA ALA A 99 5.21 6.68 16.95
C ALA A 99 6.00 7.85 16.30
N GLY A 100 5.61 8.23 15.08
CA GLY A 100 6.23 9.33 14.33
C GLY A 100 7.56 8.99 13.65
N LYS A 101 8.15 7.81 13.91
CA LYS A 101 9.33 7.31 13.19
C LYS A 101 8.91 6.59 11.92
N ASN A 102 9.70 6.71 10.87
CA ASN A 102 9.47 6.05 9.59
C ASN A 102 10.41 4.84 9.42
N PHE A 103 9.88 3.78 8.82
CA PHE A 103 10.55 2.52 8.56
C PHE A 103 10.26 2.06 7.14
N TRP A 104 11.18 1.28 6.58
CA TRP A 104 11.09 0.67 5.24
C TRP A 104 10.64 1.67 4.18
N GLU A 105 11.27 2.85 4.16
CA GLU A 105 10.96 3.89 3.19
C GLU A 105 11.35 3.43 1.78
N ASN A 106 10.44 3.59 0.83
CA ASN A 106 10.67 3.29 -0.57
C ASN A 106 10.04 4.35 -1.47
N SER A 107 10.62 4.51 -2.65
CA SER A 107 10.05 5.32 -3.72
C SER A 107 10.04 4.52 -5.01
N PHE A 108 8.87 4.45 -5.63
CA PHE A 108 8.59 3.66 -6.81
C PHE A 108 8.31 4.58 -7.98
N GLN A 109 8.87 4.29 -9.15
CA GLN A 109 8.52 5.04 -10.36
C GLN A 109 7.07 4.73 -10.76
N ALA A 110 6.29 5.76 -11.05
CA ALA A 110 4.89 5.62 -11.42
C ALA A 110 4.67 5.24 -12.90
N LYS A 111 5.75 5.04 -13.68
CA LYS A 111 5.63 4.72 -15.11
C LYS A 111 4.85 3.42 -15.30
N GLY A 112 3.74 3.49 -16.04
CA GLY A 112 2.85 2.35 -16.29
C GLY A 112 1.79 2.11 -15.22
N SER A 113 1.74 2.90 -14.13
CA SER A 113 0.70 2.77 -13.11
C SER A 113 -0.70 3.05 -13.66
N THR A 114 -0.82 3.96 -14.63
CA THR A 114 -2.11 4.37 -15.21
C THR A 114 -2.91 3.21 -15.77
N GLU A 115 -2.28 2.35 -16.58
CA GLU A 115 -2.99 1.23 -17.19
C GLU A 115 -3.35 0.16 -16.14
N VAL A 116 -2.39 -0.23 -15.31
CA VAL A 116 -2.59 -1.36 -14.39
C VAL A 116 -3.53 -0.99 -13.25
N VAL A 117 -3.37 0.19 -12.65
CA VAL A 117 -4.27 0.67 -11.59
C VAL A 117 -5.64 0.99 -12.16
N GLY A 118 -5.72 1.54 -13.38
CA GLY A 118 -6.99 1.76 -14.08
C GLY A 118 -7.81 0.49 -14.23
N LYS A 119 -7.18 -0.62 -14.65
CA LYS A 119 -7.80 -1.95 -14.73
C LYS A 119 -8.28 -2.48 -13.38
N VAL A 120 -7.51 -2.26 -12.31
CA VAL A 120 -7.93 -2.67 -10.95
C VAL A 120 -9.16 -1.87 -10.51
N LEU A 121 -9.16 -0.56 -10.74
CA LEU A 121 -10.27 0.32 -10.34
C LEU A 121 -11.55 0.08 -11.14
N SER A 122 -11.45 -0.31 -12.42
CA SER A 122 -12.64 -0.67 -13.21
C SER A 122 -13.29 -1.93 -12.65
N LEU A 123 -12.50 -2.98 -12.41
CA LEU A 123 -12.99 -4.25 -11.86
C LEU A 123 -13.52 -4.10 -10.43
N CYS A 124 -13.04 -3.10 -9.69
CA CYS A 124 -13.51 -2.84 -8.33
C CYS A 124 -14.95 -2.30 -8.27
N ASN A 125 -15.39 -1.57 -9.31
CA ASN A 125 -16.78 -1.10 -9.39
C ASN A 125 -17.72 -2.24 -9.85
N ASP A 126 -17.20 -3.22 -10.59
CA ASP A 126 -17.99 -4.37 -11.09
C ASP A 126 -18.25 -5.44 -10.01
N THR A 127 -17.59 -5.34 -8.84
CA THR A 127 -17.67 -6.35 -7.77
C THR A 127 -18.35 -5.86 -6.49
N ALA A 128 -18.99 -4.68 -6.51
CA ALA A 128 -19.99 -4.37 -5.48
C ALA A 128 -21.14 -5.38 -5.61
N PRO A 129 -21.57 -6.06 -4.53
CA PRO A 129 -22.77 -6.88 -4.62
C PRO A 129 -23.92 -6.00 -5.10
N ALA A 130 -24.63 -6.44 -6.14
CA ALA A 130 -25.97 -5.93 -6.40
C ALA A 130 -26.77 -6.10 -5.10
N GLU A 131 -27.42 -5.02 -4.68
CA GLU A 131 -28.24 -4.91 -3.46
C GLU A 131 -29.07 -6.16 -3.13
#